data_AF-A0A8A8C8G6-F1
#
_entry.id   AF-A0A8A8C8G6-F1
#
_cell.length_a   1.000
_cell.length_b   1.000
_cell.length_c   1.000
_cell.angle_alpha   90.00
_cell.angle_beta   90.00
_cell.angle_gamma   90.00
#
_symmetry.space_group_name_H-M   'P 1'
#
loop_
_entity.id
_entity.type
_entity.pdbx_description
1 polymer ?
#
loop_
_entity_poly.entity_id
_entity_poly.type
_entity_poly.pdbx_seq_one_letter_code
_entity_poly.pdbx_strand_id
1 'polypeptide(L)'
;FKEVKEAYEALLHPPPRAQYDQFGHTDPNQGFGGGFGGGGDFGGFGFDDIFSSIFGGGTRRRDPNAPRQGADLQYTMTLSFEDAAFGKETIIEIPREENCETCKGSGAKPGTKPDTCSHCGGSGQLNVEQNTPFGKVVNRRVCHHCEGTGKIIKNKCSDCGGTGKVKKRKKINVTIPAGVDDGQQLRVPGQGEPGVNGGPAGDLFVVFHVR
;
A
#
# COMPACT_ATOMS: atom_id res chain seq x y z
N PHE A 1 -40.80 -40.92 -14.34
CA PHE A 1 -39.52 -41.62 -14.53
C PHE A 1 -38.29 -40.72 -14.69
N LYS A 2 -38.43 -39.40 -14.92
CA LYS A 2 -37.30 -38.43 -14.91
C LYS A 2 -36.93 -37.96 -13.49
N GLU A 3 -37.94 -37.67 -12.68
CA GLU A 3 -37.78 -37.16 -11.30
C GLU A 3 -37.12 -38.17 -10.34
N VAL A 4 -37.29 -39.48 -10.57
CA VAL A 4 -36.67 -40.54 -9.76
C VAL A 4 -35.15 -40.64 -10.03
N LYS A 5 -34.69 -40.21 -11.22
CA LYS A 5 -33.27 -40.23 -11.57
C LYS A 5 -32.52 -39.04 -10.97
N GLU A 6 -33.14 -37.87 -10.99
CA GLU A 6 -32.58 -36.64 -10.39
C GLU A 6 -32.46 -36.75 -8.86
N ALA A 7 -33.41 -37.41 -8.20
CA ALA A 7 -33.33 -37.68 -6.76
C ALA A 7 -32.20 -38.67 -6.39
N TYR A 8 -31.83 -39.58 -7.30
CA TYR A 8 -30.77 -40.56 -7.06
C TYR A 8 -29.36 -39.96 -7.22
N GLU A 9 -29.17 -39.03 -8.16
CA GLU A 9 -27.90 -38.32 -8.36
C GLU A 9 -27.60 -37.33 -7.22
N ALA A 10 -28.63 -36.70 -6.66
CA ALA A 10 -28.48 -35.82 -5.49
C ALA A 10 -28.12 -36.57 -4.20
N LEU A 11 -28.50 -37.84 -4.06
CA LEU A 11 -28.18 -38.69 -2.90
C LEU A 11 -26.81 -39.38 -3.00
N LEU A 12 -26.24 -39.50 -4.20
CA LEU A 12 -24.96 -40.20 -4.39
C LEU A 12 -23.72 -39.32 -4.12
N HIS A 13 -23.84 -37.99 -4.23
CA HIS A 13 -22.70 -37.09 -4.09
C HIS A 13 -23.06 -35.87 -3.25
N PRO A 14 -22.88 -35.92 -1.91
CA PRO A 14 -22.99 -34.72 -1.11
C PRO A 14 -21.92 -33.70 -1.56
N PRO A 15 -22.29 -32.43 -1.78
CA PRO A 15 -21.31 -31.40 -2.08
C PRO A 15 -20.34 -31.25 -0.90
N PRO A 16 -19.06 -30.94 -1.14
CA PRO A 16 -18.10 -30.77 -0.07
C PRO A 16 -18.58 -29.62 0.83
N ARG A 17 -18.79 -29.92 2.12
CA ARG A 17 -19.19 -28.96 3.18
C ARG A 17 -18.46 -27.62 3.09
N ALA A 18 -17.20 -27.65 2.69
CA ALA A 18 -16.35 -26.47 2.49
C ALA A 18 -16.89 -25.43 1.50
N GLN A 19 -17.61 -25.82 0.44
CA GLN A 19 -18.24 -24.87 -0.51
C GLN A 19 -19.53 -24.27 0.06
N TYR A 20 -20.31 -25.08 0.78
CA TYR A 20 -21.54 -24.64 1.44
C TYR A 20 -21.25 -23.63 2.55
N ASP A 21 -20.18 -23.87 3.31
CA ASP A 21 -19.73 -22.99 4.39
C ASP A 21 -19.10 -21.68 3.87
N GLN A 22 -18.58 -21.65 2.63
CA GLN A 22 -17.96 -20.46 2.03
C GLN A 22 -18.92 -19.53 1.29
N PHE A 23 -19.96 -20.07 0.63
CA PHE A 23 -20.79 -19.32 -0.32
C PHE A 23 -22.27 -19.22 0.05
N GLY A 24 -22.61 -19.45 1.33
CA GLY A 24 -23.92 -19.28 1.96
C GLY A 24 -25.09 -18.89 1.04
N HIS A 25 -25.97 -19.85 0.77
CA HIS A 25 -27.28 -19.73 0.12
C HIS A 25 -27.47 -18.52 -0.81
N THR A 26 -26.90 -18.59 -2.01
CA THR A 26 -27.44 -17.83 -3.15
C THR A 26 -28.39 -18.73 -3.94
N ASP A 27 -29.61 -18.22 -4.08
CA ASP A 27 -30.78 -18.83 -4.70
C ASP A 27 -30.46 -19.45 -6.09
N PRO A 28 -30.88 -20.69 -6.39
CA PRO A 28 -30.46 -21.41 -7.60
C PRO A 28 -31.00 -20.85 -8.92
N ASN A 29 -31.74 -19.73 -8.91
CA ASN A 29 -32.58 -19.35 -10.03
C ASN A 29 -32.09 -18.17 -10.88
N GLN A 30 -30.83 -17.73 -10.77
CA GLN A 30 -30.34 -16.69 -11.68
C GLN A 30 -28.82 -16.77 -11.95
N GLY A 31 -28.49 -17.34 -13.11
CA GLY A 31 -27.31 -16.92 -13.87
C GLY A 31 -26.25 -17.96 -14.13
N PHE A 32 -26.51 -18.93 -15.01
CA PHE A 32 -25.63 -19.23 -16.14
C PHE A 32 -26.35 -20.14 -17.14
N GLY A 33 -26.97 -19.52 -18.15
CA GLY A 33 -27.45 -20.24 -19.33
C GLY A 33 -26.28 -20.57 -20.26
N GLY A 34 -26.25 -21.79 -20.79
CA GLY A 34 -25.40 -22.15 -21.93
C GLY A 34 -24.75 -23.53 -21.78
N GLY A 35 -25.37 -24.54 -22.40
CA GLY A 35 -24.99 -25.93 -22.32
C GLY A 35 -23.55 -26.27 -22.70
N PHE A 36 -23.00 -27.27 -22.02
CA PHE A 36 -21.85 -28.03 -22.49
C PHE A 36 -22.36 -29.36 -23.02
N GLY A 37 -22.14 -29.59 -24.32
CA GLY A 37 -22.39 -30.86 -24.98
C GLY A 37 -21.63 -30.90 -26.29
N GLY A 38 -20.64 -31.80 -26.39
CA GLY A 38 -19.97 -32.15 -27.64
C GLY A 38 -18.46 -32.10 -27.54
N GLY A 39 -17.83 -33.28 -27.66
CA GLY A 39 -16.38 -33.40 -27.77
C GLY A 39 -15.81 -32.72 -29.01
N GLY A 40 -14.53 -32.35 -28.92
CA GLY A 40 -13.74 -31.75 -29.98
C GLY A 40 -13.13 -30.43 -29.56
N ASP A 41 -11.79 -30.40 -29.52
CA ASP A 41 -10.97 -29.20 -29.69
C ASP A 41 -11.27 -27.98 -28.79
N PHE A 42 -10.65 -27.94 -27.61
CA PHE A 42 -10.32 -26.67 -26.95
C PHE A 42 -8.93 -26.78 -26.30
N GLY A 43 -7.91 -26.76 -27.14
CA GLY A 43 -6.58 -26.39 -26.69
C GLY A 43 -6.62 -24.98 -26.08
N GLY A 44 -6.07 -24.83 -24.88
CA GLY A 44 -5.42 -23.57 -24.51
C GLY A 44 -5.88 -22.80 -23.27
N PHE A 45 -6.87 -23.21 -22.49
CA PHE A 45 -7.26 -22.46 -21.27
C PHE A 45 -7.56 -23.38 -20.09
N GLY A 46 -6.50 -23.71 -19.35
CA GLY A 46 -6.52 -24.66 -18.24
C GLY A 46 -7.23 -24.13 -17.00
N PHE A 47 -8.11 -24.96 -16.43
CA PHE A 47 -8.61 -24.83 -15.06
C PHE A 47 -7.48 -24.83 -14.01
N ASP A 48 -6.31 -25.39 -14.34
CA ASP A 48 -5.09 -25.31 -13.53
C ASP A 48 -4.55 -23.87 -13.34
N ASP A 49 -4.77 -22.96 -14.30
CA ASP A 49 -4.24 -21.58 -14.25
C ASP A 49 -5.11 -20.65 -13.36
N ILE A 50 -6.40 -20.96 -13.25
CA ILE A 50 -7.34 -20.26 -12.35
C ILE A 50 -7.25 -20.82 -10.92
N PHE A 51 -7.08 -22.15 -10.76
CA PHE A 51 -6.91 -22.73 -9.43
C PHE A 51 -5.54 -22.39 -8.81
N SER A 52 -4.49 -22.27 -9.62
CA SER A 52 -3.17 -21.83 -9.17
C SER A 52 -3.09 -20.33 -8.88
N SER A 53 -3.90 -19.47 -9.51
CA SER A 53 -3.94 -18.03 -9.20
C SER A 53 -4.80 -17.68 -7.97
N ILE A 54 -5.75 -18.55 -7.60
CA ILE A 54 -6.59 -18.40 -6.39
C ILE A 54 -5.99 -19.14 -5.17
N PHE A 55 -5.49 -20.37 -5.32
CA PHE A 55 -4.87 -21.13 -4.21
C PHE A 55 -3.35 -20.94 -4.11
N GLY A 56 -2.70 -20.53 -5.20
CA GLY A 56 -1.36 -19.95 -5.14
C GLY A 56 -1.49 -18.49 -4.78
N GLY A 57 -1.86 -18.22 -3.52
CA GLY A 57 -1.96 -16.90 -2.90
C GLY A 57 -0.61 -16.19 -2.95
N GLY A 58 -0.27 -15.67 -4.12
CA GLY A 58 0.76 -14.69 -4.35
C GLY A 58 0.27 -13.38 -3.77
N THR A 59 0.22 -13.32 -2.43
CA THR A 59 0.40 -12.06 -1.71
C THR A 59 1.61 -11.44 -2.36
N ARG A 60 1.42 -10.47 -3.26
CA ARG A 60 2.51 -9.77 -3.94
C ARG A 60 3.47 -9.40 -2.83
N ARG A 61 4.62 -10.08 -2.78
CA ARG A 61 5.63 -9.89 -1.74
C ARG A 61 5.99 -8.41 -1.85
N ARG A 62 5.37 -7.57 -1.02
CA ARG A 62 5.60 -6.13 -1.05
C ARG A 62 7.00 -5.98 -0.52
N ASP A 63 7.94 -5.81 -1.44
CA ASP A 63 9.33 -5.57 -1.11
C ASP A 63 9.35 -4.37 -0.16
N PRO A 64 9.80 -4.52 1.10
CA PRO A 64 9.88 -3.42 2.05
C PRO A 64 10.74 -2.25 1.52
N ASN A 65 11.65 -2.57 0.61
CA ASN A 65 12.57 -1.63 -0.03
C ASN A 65 12.05 -1.06 -1.35
N ALA A 66 10.86 -1.44 -1.80
CA ALA A 66 10.27 -0.83 -2.99
C ALA A 66 10.11 0.69 -2.81
N PRO A 67 10.20 1.47 -3.90
CA PRO A 67 9.83 2.88 -3.91
C PRO A 67 8.39 3.03 -3.38
N ARG A 68 8.22 3.84 -2.35
CA ARG A 68 6.90 4.11 -1.75
C ARG A 68 6.66 5.60 -1.74
N GLN A 69 5.45 6.00 -2.13
CA GLN A 69 5.01 7.38 -2.01
C GLN A 69 5.12 7.85 -0.56
N GLY A 70 5.49 9.12 -0.38
CA GLY A 70 5.49 9.76 0.93
C GLY A 70 4.09 9.89 1.50
N ALA A 71 3.99 10.16 2.79
CA ALA A 71 2.71 10.41 3.44
C ALA A 71 2.11 11.74 2.97
N ASP A 72 0.79 11.79 2.84
CA ASP A 72 0.08 13.04 2.59
C ASP A 72 0.06 13.89 3.86
N LEU A 73 0.10 15.21 3.69
CA LEU A 73 0.00 16.18 4.76
C LEU A 73 -1.38 16.84 4.73
N GLN A 74 -1.94 17.11 5.90
CA GLN A 74 -3.17 17.88 6.03
C GLN A 74 -2.87 19.19 6.77
N TYR A 75 -3.29 20.31 6.19
CA TYR A 75 -3.18 21.63 6.80
C TYR A 75 -4.56 22.27 6.91
N THR A 76 -4.93 22.63 8.14
CA THR A 76 -6.21 23.26 8.44
C THR A 76 -6.02 24.77 8.38
N MET A 77 -6.66 25.43 7.41
CA MET A 77 -6.60 26.88 7.23
C MET A 77 -7.90 27.53 7.65
N THR A 78 -7.83 28.44 8.60
CA THR A 78 -8.98 29.26 9.00
C THR A 78 -9.09 30.50 8.11
N LEU A 79 -10.25 30.70 7.50
CA LEU A 79 -10.59 31.82 6.63
C LEU A 79 -11.71 32.65 7.24
N SER A 80 -11.73 33.94 6.95
CA SER A 80 -12.92 34.77 7.18
C SER A 80 -13.96 34.49 6.09
N PHE A 81 -15.23 34.76 6.39
CA PHE A 81 -16.30 34.72 5.38
C PHE A 81 -15.97 35.54 4.11
N GLU A 82 -15.37 36.72 4.27
CA GLU A 82 -14.95 37.56 3.14
C GLU A 82 -13.86 36.89 2.29
N ASP A 83 -12.82 36.34 2.92
CA ASP A 83 -11.73 35.65 2.21
C ASP A 83 -12.24 34.40 1.47
N ALA A 84 -13.21 33.68 2.06
CA ALA A 84 -13.86 32.53 1.44
C ALA A 84 -14.74 32.92 0.24
N ALA A 85 -15.45 34.06 0.33
CA ALA A 85 -16.33 34.54 -0.72
C ALA A 85 -15.57 35.13 -1.92
N PHE A 86 -14.54 35.94 -1.68
CA PHE A 86 -13.80 36.63 -2.75
C PHE A 86 -12.57 35.87 -3.26
N GLY A 87 -12.11 34.86 -2.52
CA GLY A 87 -10.86 34.18 -2.79
C GLY A 87 -9.65 35.02 -2.37
N LYS A 88 -8.52 34.35 -2.12
CA LYS A 88 -7.32 35.00 -1.60
C LYS A 88 -6.06 34.22 -1.94
N GLU A 89 -4.98 34.92 -2.23
CA GLU A 89 -3.65 34.33 -2.32
C GLU A 89 -2.93 34.47 -0.98
N THR A 90 -2.47 33.35 -0.42
CA THR A 90 -1.72 33.37 0.84
C THR A 90 -0.51 32.45 0.77
N ILE A 91 0.47 32.74 1.62
CA ILE A 91 1.65 31.90 1.80
C ILE A 91 1.47 31.17 3.12
N ILE A 92 1.43 29.84 3.07
CA ILE A 92 1.39 28.99 4.26
C ILE A 92 2.78 28.43 4.55
N GLU A 93 3.12 28.35 5.83
CA GLU A 93 4.37 27.74 6.28
C GLU A 93 4.11 26.42 7.00
N ILE A 94 4.53 25.33 6.36
CA ILE A 94 4.32 23.98 6.88
C ILE A 94 5.68 23.37 7.26
N PRO A 95 5.79 22.74 8.44
CA PRO A 95 6.95 21.92 8.76
C PRO A 95 6.83 20.60 7.99
N ARG A 96 7.82 20.31 7.14
CA ARG A 96 7.86 19.10 6.31
C ARG A 96 9.25 18.47 6.41
N GLU A 97 9.35 17.16 6.26
CA GLU A 97 10.65 16.54 6.03
C GLU A 97 11.10 16.76 4.58
N GLU A 98 12.37 17.08 4.38
CA GLU A 98 13.00 17.09 3.08
C GLU A 98 14.15 16.11 3.07
N ASN A 99 14.50 15.62 1.87
CA ASN A 99 15.70 14.82 1.71
C ASN A 99 16.91 15.66 2.16
N CYS A 100 17.74 15.09 3.01
CA CYS A 100 18.96 15.76 3.46
C CYS A 100 19.83 16.11 2.24
N GLU A 101 20.14 17.39 2.07
CA GLU A 101 20.91 17.89 0.92
C GLU A 101 22.32 17.30 0.88
N THR A 102 22.92 17.10 2.05
CA THR A 102 24.27 16.58 2.24
C THR A 102 24.39 15.11 1.80
N CYS A 103 23.47 14.24 2.23
CA CYS A 103 23.52 12.81 1.92
C CYS A 103 22.57 12.38 0.79
N LYS A 104 21.75 13.30 0.26
CA LYS A 104 20.71 13.05 -0.76
C LYS A 104 19.79 11.86 -0.42
N GLY A 105 19.38 11.75 0.84
CA GLY A 105 18.52 10.66 1.31
C GLY A 105 19.23 9.34 1.65
N SER A 106 20.53 9.21 1.44
CA SER A 106 21.26 7.96 1.76
C SER A 106 21.50 7.72 3.26
N GLY A 107 21.40 8.76 4.09
CA GLY A 107 21.72 8.74 5.52
C GLY A 107 23.22 8.60 5.82
N ALA A 108 24.07 8.36 4.82
CA ALA A 108 25.51 8.17 5.00
C ALA A 108 26.27 9.49 4.83
N LYS A 109 27.45 9.59 5.47
CA LYS A 109 28.35 10.72 5.28
C LYS A 109 28.77 10.82 3.80
N PRO A 110 28.85 12.04 3.21
CA PRO A 110 29.34 12.20 1.84
C PRO A 110 30.67 11.49 1.61
N GLY A 111 30.78 10.75 0.51
CA GLY A 111 31.95 9.94 0.19
C GLY A 111 31.95 8.53 0.80
N THR A 112 31.02 8.23 1.70
CA THR A 112 30.81 6.86 2.23
C THR A 112 29.53 6.27 1.66
N LYS A 113 29.47 4.93 1.58
CA LYS A 113 28.30 4.21 1.07
C LYS A 113 27.66 3.40 2.20
N PRO A 114 26.32 3.27 2.24
CA PRO A 114 25.67 2.31 3.11
C PRO A 114 26.07 0.89 2.72
N ASP A 115 26.46 0.08 3.70
CA ASP A 115 26.72 -1.34 3.50
C ASP A 115 25.41 -2.12 3.50
N THR A 116 25.33 -3.20 2.73
CA THR A 116 24.16 -4.09 2.78
C THR A 116 24.15 -4.83 4.12
N CYS A 117 23.00 -4.90 4.78
CA CYS A 117 22.88 -5.61 6.05
C CYS A 117 23.14 -7.11 5.84
N SER A 118 24.22 -7.63 6.43
CA SER A 118 24.63 -9.03 6.34
C SER A 118 23.60 -10.00 6.93
N HIS A 119 22.88 -9.59 7.98
CA HIS A 119 21.90 -10.44 8.66
C HIS A 119 20.64 -10.69 7.83
N CYS A 120 20.15 -9.68 7.10
CA CYS A 120 18.94 -9.81 6.27
C CYS A 120 19.22 -9.86 4.77
N GLY A 121 20.49 -9.84 4.35
CA GLY A 121 20.90 -9.80 2.94
C GLY A 121 20.34 -8.60 2.18
N GLY A 122 20.09 -7.48 2.86
CA GLY A 122 19.48 -6.30 2.26
C GLY A 122 17.95 -6.24 2.29
N SER A 123 17.26 -7.32 2.66
CA SER A 123 15.79 -7.38 2.58
C SER A 123 15.04 -6.58 3.66
N GLY A 124 15.74 -6.10 4.69
CA GLY A 124 15.15 -5.39 5.83
C GLY A 124 14.32 -6.26 6.78
N GLN A 125 14.13 -7.55 6.45
CA GLN A 125 13.29 -8.45 7.23
C GLN A 125 13.98 -9.81 7.41
N LEU A 126 13.72 -10.47 8.54
CA LEU A 126 14.23 -11.79 8.86
C LEU A 126 13.07 -12.78 8.91
N ASN A 127 13.25 -13.94 8.26
CA ASN A 127 12.29 -15.03 8.34
C ASN A 127 12.61 -15.85 9.60
N VAL A 128 11.67 -15.87 10.55
CA VAL A 128 11.75 -16.68 11.76
C VAL A 128 10.86 -17.89 11.54
N GLU A 129 11.48 -19.05 11.35
CA GLU A 129 10.77 -20.32 11.30
C GLU A 129 10.43 -20.76 12.72
N GLN A 130 9.14 -20.94 13.00
CA GLN A 130 8.65 -21.46 14.26
C GLN A 130 7.99 -22.82 14.00
N ASN A 131 8.55 -23.86 14.63
CA ASN A 131 7.94 -25.18 14.61
C ASN A 131 6.71 -25.15 15.53
N THR A 132 5.54 -25.44 14.97
CA THR A 132 4.29 -25.60 15.70
C THR A 132 3.81 -27.06 15.57
N PRO A 133 2.93 -27.54 16.46
CA PRO A 133 2.35 -28.88 16.33
C PRO A 133 1.62 -29.12 15.00
N PHE A 134 1.24 -28.05 14.30
CA PHE A 134 0.55 -28.07 13.01
C PHE A 134 1.50 -27.85 11.81
N GLY A 135 2.81 -27.85 12.02
CA GLY A 135 3.82 -27.68 10.98
C GLY A 135 4.74 -26.47 11.19
N LYS A 136 5.57 -26.19 10.18
CA LYS A 136 6.50 -25.05 10.19
C LYS A 136 5.78 -23.78 9.76
N VAL A 137 5.66 -22.81 10.67
CA VAL A 137 5.14 -21.48 10.35
C VAL A 137 6.31 -20.53 10.19
N VAL A 138 6.41 -19.86 9.05
CA VAL A 138 7.44 -18.84 8.81
C VAL A 138 6.83 -17.48 9.12
N ASN A 139 7.31 -16.81 10.16
CA ASN A 139 6.90 -15.46 10.50
C ASN A 139 7.99 -14.46 10.10
N ARG A 140 7.60 -13.37 9.43
CA ARG A 140 8.52 -12.35 8.94
C ARG A 140 8.60 -11.22 9.96
N ARG A 141 9.77 -11.01 10.54
CA ARG A 141 10.02 -9.92 11.50
C ARG A 141 10.92 -8.86 10.87
N VAL A 142 10.79 -7.61 11.31
CA VAL A 142 11.74 -6.55 10.92
C VAL A 142 13.14 -6.90 11.42
N CYS A 143 14.16 -6.68 10.59
CA CYS A 143 15.53 -6.95 10.98
C CYS A 143 15.97 -5.94 12.05
N HIS A 144 16.29 -6.41 13.26
CA HIS A 144 16.75 -5.57 14.38
C HIS A 144 18.12 -4.89 14.14
N HIS A 145 18.92 -5.33 13.16
CA HIS A 145 20.23 -4.75 12.90
C HIS A 145 20.18 -3.53 11.98
N CYS A 146 19.18 -3.48 11.09
CA CYS A 146 19.01 -2.38 10.13
C CYS A 146 17.65 -1.67 10.28
N GLU A 147 16.84 -2.04 11.28
CA GLU A 147 15.53 -1.47 11.58
C GLU A 147 14.59 -1.43 10.37
N GLY A 148 14.69 -2.41 9.47
CA GLY A 148 13.87 -2.48 8.26
C GLY A 148 14.44 -1.78 7.03
N THR A 149 15.53 -1.03 7.14
CA THR A 149 16.12 -0.29 6.01
C THR A 149 16.91 -1.19 5.04
N GLY A 150 17.28 -2.40 5.46
CA GLY A 150 18.13 -3.30 4.69
C GLY A 150 19.60 -2.88 4.60
N LYS A 151 19.96 -1.71 5.13
CA LYS A 151 21.30 -1.13 5.01
C LYS A 151 21.88 -0.81 6.39
N ILE A 152 23.19 -0.93 6.52
CA ILE A 152 23.94 -0.56 7.71
C ILE A 152 24.80 0.64 7.36
N ILE A 153 24.56 1.76 8.04
CA ILE A 153 25.30 3.00 7.84
C ILE A 153 26.37 3.09 8.93
N LYS A 154 27.61 2.70 8.61
CA LYS A 154 28.76 2.82 9.53
C LYS A 154 29.05 4.29 9.86
N ASN A 155 29.09 5.14 8.83
CA ASN A 155 29.36 6.56 8.94
C ASN A 155 28.07 7.34 8.68
N LYS A 156 27.36 7.69 9.75
CA LYS A 156 26.12 8.47 9.67
C LYS A 156 26.42 9.89 9.17
N CYS A 157 25.49 10.44 8.40
CA CYS A 157 25.54 11.85 8.02
C CYS A 157 25.38 12.74 9.26
N SER A 158 26.19 13.81 9.36
CA SER A 158 26.15 14.76 10.46
C SER A 158 24.82 15.49 10.58
N ASP A 159 24.19 15.79 9.45
CA ASP A 159 23.07 16.74 9.40
C ASP A 159 21.72 16.06 9.64
N CYS A 160 21.57 14.80 9.22
CA CYS A 160 20.34 14.01 9.42
C CYS A 160 20.49 12.88 10.45
N GLY A 161 21.69 12.67 11.01
CA GLY A 161 21.94 11.62 12.01
C GLY A 161 21.71 10.19 11.51
N GLY A 162 21.71 9.96 10.20
CA GLY A 162 21.47 8.64 9.60
C GLY A 162 20.07 8.41 9.04
N THR A 163 19.12 9.32 9.28
CA THR A 163 17.73 9.16 8.81
C THR A 163 17.55 9.45 7.32
N GLY A 164 18.48 10.21 6.72
CA GLY A 164 18.39 10.66 5.33
C GLY A 164 17.43 11.85 5.11
N LYS A 165 16.74 12.31 6.16
CA LYS A 165 15.73 13.37 6.09
C LYS A 165 16.02 14.47 7.12
N VAL A 166 15.61 15.70 6.81
CA VAL A 166 15.74 16.86 7.70
C VAL A 166 14.42 17.63 7.75
N LYS A 167 14.00 18.07 8.92
CA LYS A 167 12.80 18.89 9.07
C LYS A 167 13.10 20.33 8.65
N LYS A 168 12.37 20.84 7.65
CA LYS A 168 12.47 22.21 7.16
C LYS A 168 11.08 22.86 7.13
N ARG A 169 11.04 24.17 7.34
CA ARG A 169 9.81 24.98 7.18
C ARG A 169 9.74 25.43 5.73
N LYS A 170 8.70 25.01 5.01
CA LYS A 170 8.51 25.36 3.60
C LYS A 170 7.37 26.34 3.45
N LYS A 171 7.64 27.41 2.69
CA LYS A 171 6.64 28.38 2.24
C LYS A 171 5.99 27.85 0.97
N ILE A 172 4.67 27.67 1.01
CA ILE A 172 3.87 27.21 -0.12
C ILE A 172 2.84 28.30 -0.43
N ASN A 173 2.83 28.76 -1.67
CA ASN A 173 1.82 29.70 -2.15
C ASN A 173 0.55 28.91 -2.47
N VAL A 174 -0.54 29.26 -1.82
CA VAL A 174 -1.84 28.63 -2.01
C VAL A 174 -2.84 29.70 -2.45
N THR A 175 -3.42 29.48 -3.62
CA THR A 175 -4.49 30.29 -4.17
C THR A 175 -5.82 29.68 -3.79
N ILE A 176 -6.59 30.42 -2.98
CA ILE A 176 -7.91 30.01 -2.53
C ILE A 176 -8.92 30.50 -3.56
N PRO A 177 -9.68 29.61 -4.22
CA PRO A 177 -10.71 30.02 -5.15
C PRO A 177 -11.85 30.76 -4.42
N ALA A 178 -12.54 31.63 -5.13
CA ALA A 178 -13.73 32.29 -4.61
C ALA A 178 -14.88 31.29 -4.43
N GLY A 179 -15.66 31.46 -3.36
CA GLY A 179 -16.80 30.60 -3.04
C GLY A 179 -16.42 29.26 -2.44
N VAL A 180 -15.39 29.21 -1.58
CA VAL A 180 -15.05 28.00 -0.84
C VAL A 180 -15.95 27.81 0.39
N ASP A 181 -16.39 26.58 0.61
CA ASP A 181 -17.22 26.20 1.76
C ASP A 181 -16.38 25.63 2.91
N ASP A 182 -16.94 25.62 4.12
CA ASP A 182 -16.34 24.97 5.29
C ASP A 182 -16.15 23.46 5.05
N GLY A 183 -14.95 22.95 5.35
CA GLY A 183 -14.57 21.56 5.14
C GLY A 183 -14.12 21.22 3.71
N GLN A 184 -14.19 22.16 2.77
CA GLN A 184 -13.67 21.96 1.42
C GLN A 184 -12.15 21.75 1.45
N GLN A 185 -11.66 20.88 0.56
CA GLN A 185 -10.25 20.50 0.50
C GLN A 185 -9.61 20.94 -0.82
N LEU A 186 -8.47 21.61 -0.74
CA LEU A 186 -7.61 21.91 -1.87
C LEU A 186 -6.38 21.01 -1.84
N ARG A 187 -6.20 20.22 -2.90
CA ARG A 187 -5.03 19.35 -3.07
C ARG A 187 -3.90 20.11 -3.77
N VAL A 188 -2.74 20.17 -3.13
CA VAL A 188 -1.49 20.69 -3.69
C VAL A 188 -0.53 19.52 -3.92
N PRO A 189 -0.37 19.06 -5.18
CA PRO A 189 0.35 17.83 -5.47
C PRO A 189 1.85 17.95 -5.18
N GLY A 190 2.46 16.87 -4.67
CA GLY A 190 3.90 16.77 -4.39
C GLY A 190 4.40 17.60 -3.20
N GLN A 191 3.50 18.30 -2.51
CA GLN A 191 3.83 19.12 -1.34
C GLN A 191 3.71 18.38 0.01
N GLY A 192 3.35 17.09 0.01
CA GLY A 192 3.36 16.22 1.19
C GLY A 192 4.75 15.69 1.56
N GLU A 193 4.85 14.66 2.39
CA GLU A 193 6.14 14.13 2.86
C GLU A 193 6.98 13.50 1.72
N PRO A 194 8.32 13.44 1.83
CA PRO A 194 9.17 12.85 0.81
C PRO A 194 9.01 11.33 0.81
N GLY A 195 8.97 10.77 -0.39
CA GLY A 195 8.86 9.33 -0.60
C GLY A 195 10.04 8.55 -0.03
N VAL A 196 9.80 7.25 0.16
CA VAL A 196 10.77 6.30 0.70
C VAL A 196 11.38 5.52 -0.47
N ASN A 197 12.69 5.27 -0.42
CA ASN A 197 13.42 4.48 -1.43
C ASN A 197 13.24 4.98 -2.87
N GLY A 198 13.20 6.31 -3.07
CA GLY A 198 13.02 6.91 -4.39
C GLY A 198 11.58 6.98 -4.89
N GLY A 199 10.59 6.71 -4.02
CA GLY A 199 9.19 6.97 -4.34
C GLY A 199 8.87 8.47 -4.43
N PRO A 200 7.75 8.84 -5.08
CA PRO A 200 7.31 10.23 -5.19
C PRO A 200 6.94 10.81 -3.82
N ALA A 201 6.91 12.14 -3.72
CA ALA A 201 6.36 12.81 -2.54
C ALA A 201 4.85 12.57 -2.42
N GLY A 202 4.34 12.63 -1.20
CA GLY A 202 2.90 12.74 -0.94
C GLY A 202 2.35 14.09 -1.39
N ASP A 203 1.06 14.27 -1.21
CA ASP A 203 0.34 15.51 -1.50
C ASP A 203 0.02 16.28 -0.22
N LEU A 204 -0.25 17.57 -0.36
CA LEU A 204 -0.74 18.41 0.71
C LEU A 204 -2.23 18.68 0.49
N PHE A 205 -3.06 18.38 1.48
CA PHE A 205 -4.47 18.73 1.51
C PHE A 205 -4.68 19.92 2.44
N VAL A 206 -5.10 21.04 1.88
CA VAL A 206 -5.49 22.22 2.65
C VAL A 206 -7.00 22.14 2.90
N VAL A 207 -7.41 21.96 4.15
CA VAL A 207 -8.81 21.94 4.55
C VAL A 207 -9.19 23.34 5.04
N PHE A 208 -10.18 23.93 4.40
CA PHE A 208 -10.67 25.26 4.76
C PHE A 208 -11.67 25.18 5.90
N HIS A 209 -11.51 26.06 6.87
CA HIS A 209 -12.52 26.31 7.89
C HIS A 209 -12.94 27.76 7.88
N VAL A 210 -14.23 28.02 7.68
CA VAL A 210 -14.77 29.38 7.57
C VAL A 210 -15.28 29.84 8.93
N ARG A 211 -14.81 31.01 9.37
CA ARG A 211 -15.25 31.68 10.61
C ARG A 211 -16.16 32.86 10.32
#